data_AF-A0A3S1SVR0-F1
#
_entry.id   AF-A0A3S1SVR0-F1
#
_cell.length_a   1.000
_cell.length_b   1.000
_cell.length_c   1.000
_cell.angle_alpha   90.00
_cell.angle_beta   90.00
_cell.angle_gamma   90.00
#
_symmetry.space_group_name_H-M   'P 1'
#
loop_
_entity.id
_entity.type
_entity.pdbx_description
1 polymer ?
#
loop_
_entity_poly.entity_id
_entity_poly.type
_entity_poly.pdbx_seq_one_letter_code
_entity_poly.pdbx_strand_id
1 'polypeptide(L)'
;MSWGIAVLILALFHSRGRRSNFQKLQFLAHSVRLAEGRNEVRGLLSGEYKPADISVRVEPFLNRAVAFAHSLKLVQIEKGTSVSLTDQGTKMADAILAEEDSLKEEKRFLSEVAPRMTDALMKRVWRLEDLL
;
A
#
# COMPACT_ATOMS: atom_id res chain seq x y z
N MET A 1 3.69 8.48 -14.06
CA MET A 1 2.33 7.88 -14.02
C MET A 1 2.37 6.37 -13.86
N SER A 2 3.32 5.65 -14.48
CA SER A 2 3.53 4.19 -14.31
C SER A 2 3.85 3.78 -12.85
N TRP A 3 4.68 4.55 -12.14
CA TRP A 3 5.07 4.25 -10.76
C TRP A 3 3.87 4.10 -9.80
N GLY A 4 2.90 5.01 -9.85
CA GLY A 4 1.74 4.95 -8.95
C GLY A 4 0.85 3.73 -9.16
N ILE A 5 0.71 3.27 -10.42
CA ILE A 5 -0.01 2.03 -10.74
C ILE A 5 0.78 0.82 -10.22
N ALA A 6 2.11 0.80 -10.41
CA ALA A 6 2.96 -0.27 -9.90
C ALA A 6 2.89 -0.37 -8.37
N VAL A 7 2.99 0.75 -7.66
CA VAL A 7 2.84 0.82 -6.21
C VAL A 7 1.48 0.30 -5.75
N LEU A 8 0.38 0.72 -6.40
CA LEU A 8 -0.96 0.23 -6.10
C LEU A 8 -1.04 -1.29 -6.27
N ILE A 9 -0.55 -1.81 -7.39
CA ILE A 9 -0.59 -3.23 -7.71
C ILE A 9 0.22 -4.04 -6.69
N LEU A 10 1.44 -3.62 -6.36
CA LEU A 10 2.29 -4.29 -5.37
C LEU A 10 1.71 -4.21 -3.96
N ALA A 11 1.14 -3.05 -3.57
CA ALA A 11 0.49 -2.88 -2.27
C ALA A 11 -0.71 -3.84 -2.13
N LEU A 12 -1.53 -3.97 -3.18
CA LEU A 12 -2.61 -4.94 -3.20
C LEU A 12 -2.09 -6.37 -3.21
N PHE A 13 -1.08 -6.68 -4.01
CA PHE A 13 -0.52 -8.03 -4.15
C PHE A 13 -0.03 -8.61 -2.82
N HIS A 14 0.64 -7.79 -2.01
CA HIS A 14 1.10 -8.18 -0.68
C HIS A 14 0.04 -8.00 0.42
N SER A 15 -1.08 -7.33 0.15
CA SER A 15 -2.19 -7.26 1.10
C SER A 15 -2.91 -8.61 1.21
N ARG A 16 -3.46 -8.91 2.39
CA ARG A 16 -4.22 -10.14 2.63
C ARG A 16 -5.38 -10.27 1.65
N GLY A 17 -5.47 -11.41 0.95
CA GLY A 17 -6.50 -11.68 -0.04
C GLY A 17 -6.40 -10.81 -1.31
N ARG A 18 -5.22 -10.22 -1.57
CA ARG A 18 -4.97 -9.32 -2.71
C ARG A 18 -5.95 -8.15 -2.79
N ARG A 19 -6.45 -7.72 -1.64
CA ARG A 19 -7.46 -6.67 -1.49
C ARG A 19 -7.11 -5.72 -0.35
N SER A 20 -7.55 -4.49 -0.47
CA SER A 20 -7.40 -3.49 0.57
C SER A 20 -8.55 -2.48 0.51
N ASN A 21 -8.61 -1.60 1.51
CA ASN A 21 -9.51 -0.44 1.49
C ASN A 21 -8.70 0.82 1.18
N PHE A 22 -9.39 1.88 0.77
CA PHE A 22 -8.73 3.12 0.37
C PHE A 22 -7.85 3.72 1.47
N GLN A 23 -8.26 3.61 2.72
CA GLN A 23 -7.51 4.14 3.86
C GLN A 23 -6.14 3.47 4.03
N LYS A 24 -6.11 2.13 3.97
CA LYS A 24 -4.86 1.35 3.98
C LYS A 24 -3.98 1.66 2.76
N LEU A 25 -4.60 1.79 1.59
CA LEU A 25 -3.87 2.11 0.37
C LEU A 25 -3.26 3.51 0.42
N GLN A 26 -3.96 4.50 0.98
CA GLN A 26 -3.43 5.85 1.18
C GLN A 26 -2.23 5.84 2.13
N PHE A 27 -2.33 5.11 3.23
CA PHE A 27 -1.22 4.94 4.17
C PHE A 27 0.00 4.33 3.47
N LEU A 28 -0.16 3.20 2.79
CA LEU A 28 0.95 2.55 2.07
C LEU A 28 1.52 3.43 0.95
N ALA A 29 0.65 4.11 0.19
CA ALA A 29 1.06 5.01 -0.91
C ALA A 29 1.89 6.19 -0.41
N HIS A 30 1.56 6.73 0.76
CA HIS A 30 2.34 7.78 1.40
C HIS A 30 3.70 7.26 1.86
N SER A 31 3.69 6.20 2.67
CA SER A 31 4.87 5.68 3.35
C SER A 31 5.91 5.11 2.40
N VAL A 32 5.50 4.54 1.26
CA VAL A 32 6.43 3.93 0.29
C VAL A 32 7.24 4.96 -0.50
N ARG A 33 6.81 6.22 -0.55
CA ARG A 33 7.36 7.24 -1.46
C ARG A 33 8.77 7.67 -1.11
N LEU A 34 9.07 7.80 0.17
CA LEU A 34 10.32 8.36 0.69
C LEU A 34 10.95 7.41 1.72
N ALA A 35 12.27 7.48 1.88
CA ALA A 35 12.98 6.61 2.83
C ALA A 35 12.52 6.85 4.28
N GLU A 36 12.26 8.11 4.62
CA GLU A 36 11.75 8.56 5.92
C GLU A 36 10.42 7.88 6.24
N GLY A 37 9.45 7.94 5.32
CA GLY A 37 8.15 7.29 5.50
C GLY A 37 8.25 5.76 5.63
N ARG A 38 9.20 5.13 4.95
CA ARG A 38 9.44 3.69 5.09
C ARG A 38 9.99 3.36 6.48
N ASN A 39 10.93 4.16 6.97
CA ASN A 39 11.54 3.99 8.28
C ASN A 39 10.55 4.27 9.40
N GLU A 40 9.75 5.32 9.28
CA GLU A 40 8.65 5.65 10.21
C GLU A 40 7.69 4.47 10.39
N VAL A 41 7.24 3.85 9.29
CA VAL A 41 6.32 2.71 9.38
C VAL A 41 6.99 1.47 9.95
N ARG A 42 8.27 1.22 9.68
CA ARG A 42 9.01 0.13 10.34
C ARG A 42 9.18 0.37 11.83
N GLY A 43 9.52 1.60 12.24
CA GLY A 43 9.61 2.02 13.63
C GLY A 43 8.27 1.84 14.34
N LEU A 44 7.17 2.30 13.73
CA LEU A 44 5.81 2.08 14.23
C LEU A 44 5.51 0.59 14.44
N LEU A 45 5.84 -0.23 13.45
CA LEU A 45 5.59 -1.67 13.47
C LEU A 45 6.48 -2.46 14.42
N SER A 46 7.61 -1.90 14.83
CA SER A 46 8.51 -2.46 15.85
C SER A 46 8.20 -1.98 17.27
N GLY A 47 7.33 -0.97 17.40
CA GLY A 47 7.04 -0.31 18.68
C GLY A 47 8.03 0.79 19.06
N GLU A 48 9.01 1.09 18.20
CA GLU A 48 9.94 2.21 18.39
C GLU A 48 9.23 3.57 18.27
N TYR A 49 8.25 3.67 17.38
CA TYR A 49 7.44 4.87 17.19
C TYR A 49 5.98 4.63 17.59
N LYS A 50 5.36 5.68 18.12
CA LYS A 50 3.92 5.75 18.34
C LYS A 50 3.23 6.26 17.08
N PRO A 51 1.92 6.03 16.91
CA PRO A 51 1.19 6.61 15.79
C PRO A 51 1.27 8.14 15.68
N ALA A 52 1.45 8.84 16.80
CA ALA A 52 1.62 10.30 16.83
C ALA A 52 2.96 10.77 16.26
N ASP A 53 3.95 9.87 16.15
CA ASP A 53 5.31 10.18 15.71
C ASP A 53 5.47 10.06 14.18
N ILE A 54 4.50 9.48 13.48
CA ILE A 54 4.61 9.20 12.05
C ILE A 54 3.79 10.19 11.20
N SER A 55 4.27 10.50 10.00
CA SER A 55 3.53 11.31 9.04
C SER A 55 2.59 10.44 8.22
N VAL A 56 1.31 10.84 8.15
CA VAL A 56 0.36 10.24 7.22
C VAL A 56 -0.33 11.34 6.44
N ARG A 57 -0.25 11.26 5.10
CA ARG A 57 -0.87 12.21 4.20
C ARG A 57 -1.69 11.49 3.14
N VAL A 58 -2.66 12.20 2.59
CA VAL A 58 -3.40 11.74 1.42
C VAL A 58 -2.53 11.95 0.18
N GLU A 59 -2.34 10.90 -0.61
CA GLU A 59 -1.57 10.94 -1.84
C GLU A 59 -2.51 11.11 -3.06
N PRO A 60 -2.50 12.27 -3.74
CA PRO A 60 -3.42 12.55 -4.84
C PRO A 60 -3.22 11.63 -6.06
N PHE A 61 -2.02 11.04 -6.19
CA PHE A 61 -1.73 10.13 -7.30
C PHE A 61 -2.48 8.80 -7.17
N LEU A 62 -2.84 8.38 -5.95
CA LEU A 62 -3.46 7.07 -5.72
C LEU A 62 -4.84 6.98 -6.39
N ASN A 63 -5.66 8.04 -6.29
CA ASN A 63 -6.97 8.06 -6.94
C ASN A 63 -6.86 7.88 -8.45
N ARG A 64 -5.86 8.53 -9.07
CA ARG A 64 -5.58 8.38 -10.50
C ARG A 64 -5.06 6.98 -10.84
N ALA A 65 -4.17 6.43 -10.00
CA ALA A 65 -3.66 5.08 -10.18
C ALA A 65 -4.78 4.02 -10.12
N VAL A 66 -5.70 4.15 -9.17
CA VAL A 66 -6.88 3.27 -9.05
C VAL A 66 -7.79 3.41 -10.26
N ALA A 67 -8.08 4.64 -10.70
CA ALA A 67 -8.91 4.87 -11.89
C ALA A 67 -8.30 4.22 -13.14
N PHE A 68 -7.01 4.43 -13.41
CA PHE A 68 -6.34 3.81 -14.55
C PHE A 68 -6.26 2.29 -14.45
N ALA A 69 -5.88 1.75 -13.28
CA ALA A 69 -5.80 0.32 -13.07
C ALA A 69 -7.18 -0.36 -13.24
N HIS A 70 -8.25 0.31 -12.80
CA HIS A 70 -9.62 -0.17 -12.99
C HIS A 70 -10.01 -0.17 -14.47
N SER A 71 -9.75 0.93 -15.20
CA SER A 71 -9.98 1.02 -16.65
C SER A 71 -9.19 -0.03 -17.45
N LEU A 72 -7.98 -0.37 -16.98
CA LEU A 72 -7.12 -1.40 -17.56
C LEU A 72 -7.48 -2.84 -17.11
N LYS A 73 -8.54 -3.00 -16.31
CA LYS A 73 -9.01 -4.30 -15.76
C LYS A 73 -7.96 -5.00 -14.88
N LEU A 74 -7.03 -4.25 -14.30
CA LEU A 74 -6.02 -4.77 -13.36
C LEU A 74 -6.56 -4.86 -11.94
N VAL A 75 -7.53 -4.02 -11.59
CA VAL A 75 -8.20 -4.04 -10.28
C VAL A 75 -9.71 -3.97 -10.45
N GLN A 76 -10.43 -4.46 -9.44
CA GLN A 76 -11.87 -4.28 -9.27
C GLN A 76 -12.13 -3.41 -8.04
N ILE A 77 -13.18 -2.57 -8.11
CA ILE A 77 -13.67 -1.80 -6.97
C ILE A 77 -14.95 -2.45 -6.45
N GLU A 78 -14.92 -2.92 -5.22
CA GLU A 78 -16.06 -3.55 -4.55
C GLU A 78 -16.73 -2.54 -3.61
N LYS A 79 -18.04 -2.33 -3.81
CA LYS A 79 -18.87 -1.47 -2.95
C LYS A 79 -18.28 -0.07 -2.72
N GLY A 80 -17.55 0.46 -3.71
CA GLY A 80 -16.93 1.80 -3.68
C GLY A 80 -15.83 2.02 -2.63
N THR A 81 -15.45 1.01 -1.85
CA THR A 81 -14.62 1.18 -0.64
C THR A 81 -13.43 0.24 -0.59
N SER A 82 -13.51 -0.90 -1.29
CA SER A 82 -12.44 -1.88 -1.36
C SER A 82 -11.94 -2.02 -2.79
N VAL A 83 -10.64 -2.19 -2.94
CA VAL A 83 -9.97 -2.45 -4.22
C VAL A 83 -9.31 -3.82 -4.13
N SER A 84 -9.47 -4.66 -5.14
CA SER A 84 -8.89 -6.01 -5.23
C SER A 84 -8.20 -6.21 -6.57
N LEU A 85 -7.14 -7.02 -6.62
CA LEU A 85 -6.53 -7.42 -7.90
C LEU A 85 -7.44 -8.38 -8.65
N THR A 86 -7.51 -8.20 -9.96
CA THR A 86 -8.02 -9.23 -10.86
C THR A 86 -6.92 -10.27 -11.14
N ASP A 87 -7.24 -11.33 -11.88
CA ASP A 87 -6.22 -12.25 -12.39
C ASP A 87 -5.20 -11.54 -13.28
N GLN A 88 -5.64 -10.57 -14.08
CA GLN A 88 -4.76 -9.76 -14.92
C GLN A 88 -3.85 -8.85 -14.07
N GLY A 89 -4.40 -8.26 -13.00
CA GLY A 89 -3.61 -7.49 -12.04
C GLY A 89 -2.58 -8.33 -11.30
N THR A 90 -2.92 -9.58 -10.97
CA THR A 90 -1.99 -10.54 -10.38
C THR A 90 -0.83 -10.82 -11.33
N LYS A 91 -1.11 -11.15 -12.60
CA LYS A 91 -0.06 -11.38 -13.61
C LYS A 91 0.84 -10.16 -13.80
N MET A 92 0.26 -8.96 -13.76
CA MET A 92 1.03 -7.71 -13.82
C MET A 92 1.92 -7.55 -12.58
N ALA A 93 1.44 -7.89 -11.39
CA ALA A 93 2.26 -7.86 -10.17
C ALA A 93 3.45 -8.82 -10.27
N ASP A 94 3.22 -10.05 -10.73
CA ASP A 94 4.28 -11.04 -10.94
C ASP A 94 5.32 -10.56 -11.95
N ALA A 95 4.88 -9.94 -13.06
CA ALA A 95 5.77 -9.34 -14.06
C ALA A 95 6.60 -8.19 -13.47
N ILE A 96 5.98 -7.30 -12.68
CA ILE A 96 6.70 -6.22 -11.99
C ILE A 96 7.73 -6.80 -11.03
N LEU A 97 7.38 -7.85 -10.27
CA LEU A 97 8.29 -8.47 -9.30
C LEU A 97 9.51 -9.11 -9.97
N ALA A 98 9.33 -9.75 -11.13
CA ALA A 98 10.39 -10.37 -11.91
C ALA A 98 11.47 -9.39 -12.42
N GLU A 99 11.13 -8.11 -12.59
CA GLU A 99 12.07 -7.07 -13.05
C GLU A 99 13.05 -6.63 -11.96
N GLU A 100 14.22 -7.24 -11.87
CA GLU A 100 15.17 -7.06 -10.76
C GLU A 100 15.62 -5.60 -10.55
N ASP A 101 15.80 -4.83 -11.62
CA ASP A 101 16.39 -3.49 -11.56
C ASP A 101 15.41 -2.34 -11.29
N SER A 102 14.12 -2.64 -11.14
CA SER A 102 13.08 -1.65 -10.89
C SER A 102 12.46 -1.77 -9.51
N LEU A 103 12.13 -0.62 -8.91
CA LEU A 103 11.32 -0.51 -7.68
C LEU A 103 11.89 -1.30 -6.48
N LYS A 104 13.21 -1.49 -6.41
CA LYS A 104 13.87 -2.37 -5.40
C LYS A 104 13.42 -2.05 -3.98
N GLU A 105 13.36 -0.76 -3.66
CA GLU A 105 12.99 -0.30 -2.32
C GLU A 105 11.49 -0.45 -2.04
N GLU A 106 10.64 -0.13 -3.02
CA GLU A 106 9.19 -0.24 -2.91
C GLU A 106 8.75 -1.70 -2.80
N LYS A 107 9.33 -2.59 -3.61
CA LYS A 107 9.10 -4.04 -3.54
C LYS A 107 9.44 -4.58 -2.16
N ARG A 108 10.63 -4.23 -1.64
CA ARG A 108 11.09 -4.66 -0.31
C ARG A 108 10.19 -4.13 0.80
N PHE A 109 9.84 -2.85 0.74
CA PHE A 109 8.97 -2.23 1.75
C PHE A 109 7.55 -2.82 1.73
N LEU A 110 6.92 -2.94 0.57
CA LEU A 110 5.53 -3.38 0.46
C LEU A 110 5.37 -4.86 0.82
N SER A 111 6.35 -5.72 0.50
CA SER A 111 6.31 -7.13 0.88
C SER A 111 6.40 -7.35 2.39
N GLU A 112 7.13 -6.48 3.09
CA GLU A 112 7.28 -6.49 4.54
C GLU A 112 6.04 -5.93 5.26
N VAL A 113 5.53 -4.78 4.79
CA VAL A 113 4.58 -3.95 5.54
C VAL A 113 3.13 -4.25 5.18
N ALA A 114 2.79 -4.40 3.90
CA ALA A 114 1.40 -4.54 3.47
C ALA A 114 0.65 -5.73 4.10
N PRO A 115 1.27 -6.92 4.33
CA PRO A 115 0.61 -8.04 5.00
C PRO A 115 0.21 -7.73 6.45
N ARG A 116 0.92 -6.79 7.10
CA ARG A 116 0.74 -6.42 8.52
C ARG A 116 -0.32 -5.33 8.72
N MET A 117 -0.73 -4.64 7.66
CA MET A 117 -1.72 -3.57 7.71
C MET A 117 -3.15 -4.11 7.87
N THR A 118 -3.49 -4.55 9.08
CA THR A 118 -4.85 -4.99 9.41
C THR A 118 -5.78 -3.80 9.64
N ASP A 119 -7.10 -4.00 9.51
CA ASP A 119 -8.07 -2.92 9.78
C ASP A 119 -8.03 -2.49 11.25
N ALA A 120 -7.78 -3.43 12.18
CA ALA A 120 -7.61 -3.14 13.59
C ALA A 120 -6.36 -2.27 13.87
N LEU A 121 -5.22 -2.61 13.25
CA LEU A 121 -4.01 -1.82 13.34
C LEU A 121 -4.24 -0.41 12.80
N MET A 122 -4.79 -0.28 11.59
CA MET A 122 -5.04 1.03 11.01
C MET A 122 -5.97 1.85 11.88
N LYS A 123 -7.04 1.26 12.41
CA LYS A 123 -7.97 1.98 13.29
C LYS A 123 -7.25 2.63 14.48
N ARG A 124 -6.28 1.95 15.10
CA ARG A 124 -5.45 2.51 16.18
C ARG A 124 -4.56 3.64 15.67
N VAL A 125 -3.87 3.41 14.55
CA VAL A 125 -3.00 4.42 13.91
C VAL A 125 -3.74 5.72 13.64
N TRP A 126 -4.92 5.66 13.02
CA TRP A 126 -5.72 6.85 12.69
C TRP A 126 -6.35 7.55 13.90
N ARG A 127 -6.46 6.86 15.03
CA ARG A 127 -6.92 7.41 16.31
C ARG A 127 -5.80 7.87 17.22
N LEU A 128 -4.55 7.72 16.77
CA LEU A 128 -3.36 8.00 17.54
C LEU A 128 -3.26 7.18 18.84
N GLU A 129 -3.79 5.95 18.82
CA GLU A 129 -3.78 5.02 19.95
C GLU A 129 -2.49 4.17 19.92
N ASP A 130 -1.75 4.10 21.03
CA ASP A 130 -0.56 3.24 21.16
C ASP A 130 -0.84 1.81 20.69
N LEU A 131 0.15 1.16 20.06
CA LEU A 131 0.00 -0.15 19.41
C LEU A 131 0.34 -1.35 20.32
N LEU A 132 0.98 -1.10 21.45
CA LEU A 132 1.27 -2.06 22.53
C LEU A 132 0.18 -2.00 23.60
#